data_AF-A0A0F7VKN4-F1
#
_entry.id   AF-A0A0F7VKN4-F1
#
_cell.length_a   1.000
_cell.length_b   1.000
_cell.length_c   1.000
_cell.angle_alpha   90.00
_cell.angle_beta   90.00
_cell.angle_gamma   90.00
#
_symmetry.space_group_name_H-M   'P 1'
#
loop_
_entity.id
_entity.type
_entity.pdbx_description
1 polymer ?
#
loop_
_entity_poly.entity_id
_entity_poly.type
_entity_poly.pdbx_seq_one_letter_code
_entity_poly.pdbx_strand_id
1 'polypeptide(L)'
;MYAPDREQDLRWIRRAIDLAALCPPVAGAYSVGAVIVGEDGTELASGYSRATGPREHAEEVALAQLPQDDPRLAGATIYSTLEP
;
A
#
# COMPACT_ATOMS: atom_id res chain seq x y z
N MET A 1 -11.03 -13.89 -12.00
CA MET A 1 -11.14 -14.27 -10.59
C MET A 1 -9.78 -14.76 -10.11
N TYR A 2 -8.89 -13.79 -9.95
CA TYR A 2 -7.64 -13.98 -9.24
C TYR A 2 -7.96 -14.29 -7.77
N ALA A 3 -7.62 -15.49 -7.33
CA ALA A 3 -7.56 -15.83 -5.92
C ALA A 3 -6.09 -15.73 -5.53
N PRO A 4 -5.67 -14.70 -4.78
CA PRO A 4 -4.27 -14.58 -4.42
C PRO A 4 -3.84 -15.83 -3.65
N ASP A 5 -2.70 -16.39 -4.02
CA ASP A 5 -2.10 -17.45 -3.24
C ASP A 5 -1.35 -16.86 -2.04
N ARG A 6 -1.22 -17.65 -0.97
CA ARG A 6 -0.56 -17.21 0.27
C ARG A 6 0.88 -16.72 0.03
N GLU A 7 1.60 -17.28 -0.93
CA GLU A 7 2.97 -16.86 -1.23
C GLU A 7 3.01 -15.47 -1.86
N GLN A 8 2.03 -15.17 -2.70
CA GLN A 8 1.82 -13.86 -3.30
C GLN A 8 1.44 -12.81 -2.25
N ASP A 9 0.50 -13.14 -1.35
CA ASP A 9 0.17 -12.25 -0.23
C ASP A 9 1.41 -11.96 0.64
N LEU A 10 2.20 -12.99 0.92
CA LEU A 10 3.45 -12.84 1.67
C LEU A 10 4.51 -12.02 0.91
N ARG A 11 4.53 -12.06 -0.42
CA ARG A 11 5.42 -11.18 -1.21
C ARG A 11 4.97 -9.72 -1.09
N TRP A 12 3.68 -9.44 -1.23
CA TRP A 12 3.17 -8.07 -1.19
C TRP A 12 3.24 -7.45 0.20
N ILE A 13 2.96 -8.21 1.26
CA ILE A 13 3.12 -7.68 2.62
C ILE A 13 4.60 -7.41 2.96
N ARG A 14 5.55 -8.20 2.44
CA ARG A 14 6.99 -7.89 2.57
C ARG A 14 7.35 -6.60 1.85
N ARG A 15 6.83 -6.40 0.64
CA ARG A 15 6.98 -5.14 -0.10
C ARG A 15 6.43 -3.94 0.70
N ALA A 16 5.28 -4.10 1.34
CA ALA A 16 4.71 -3.07 2.23
C ALA A 16 5.60 -2.80 3.46
N ILE A 17 6.23 -3.82 4.05
CA ILE A 17 7.21 -3.67 5.14
C ILE A 17 8.44 -2.89 4.67
N ASP A 18 8.95 -3.18 3.47
CA ASP A 18 10.10 -2.45 2.91
C ASP A 18 9.77 -0.96 2.71
N LEU A 19 8.53 -0.64 2.31
CA LEU A 19 8.04 0.74 2.21
C LEU A 19 7.92 1.39 3.59
N ALA A 20 7.40 0.68 4.59
CA ALA A 20 7.32 1.17 5.96
C ALA A 20 8.70 1.56 6.53
N ALA A 21 9.76 0.86 6.13
CA ALA A 21 11.14 1.18 6.51
C ALA A 21 11.66 2.53 5.95
N LEU A 22 11.01 3.09 4.93
CA LEU A 22 11.33 4.40 4.36
C LEU A 22 10.71 5.56 5.13
N CYS A 23 9.74 5.29 6.01
CA CYS A 23 9.05 6.33 6.77
C CYS A 23 10.03 7.13 7.63
N PRO A 24 10.01 8.47 7.56
CA PRO A 24 10.64 9.30 8.58
C PRO A 24 10.09 8.92 9.96
N PRO A 25 10.95 8.56 10.94
CA PRO A 25 10.49 8.17 12.27
C PRO A 25 9.99 9.40 13.03
N VAL A 26 8.86 9.25 13.71
CA VAL A 26 8.23 10.30 14.52
C VAL A 26 7.74 9.72 15.84
N ALA A 27 7.98 10.42 16.93
CA ALA A 27 7.45 10.02 18.23
C ALA A 27 5.91 10.10 18.22
N GLY A 28 5.25 9.00 18.60
CA GLY A 28 3.78 8.93 18.68
C GLY A 28 3.06 8.61 17.38
N ALA A 29 3.77 8.20 16.32
CA ALA A 29 3.15 7.73 15.07
C ALA A 29 3.83 6.45 14.57
N TYR A 30 3.04 5.53 14.03
CA TYR A 30 3.56 4.31 13.41
C TYR A 30 4.18 4.58 12.04
N SER A 31 5.13 3.75 11.64
CA SER A 31 5.63 3.67 10.26
C SER A 31 4.84 2.61 9.53
N VAL A 32 4.02 3.02 8.55
CA VAL A 32 3.14 2.14 7.78
C VAL A 32 3.55 2.18 6.32
N GLY A 33 3.48 1.05 5.64
CA GLY A 33 3.60 0.95 4.19
C GLY A 33 2.36 0.28 3.61
N ALA A 34 2.00 0.67 2.39
CA ALA A 34 0.86 0.14 1.67
C ALA A 34 1.19 -0.10 0.19
N VAL A 35 0.61 -1.14 -0.38
CA VAL A 35 0.74 -1.49 -1.81
C VAL A 35 -0.64 -1.84 -2.36
N ILE A 36 -1.01 -1.25 -3.49
CA ILE A 36 -2.21 -1.58 -4.24
C ILE A 36 -1.81 -2.49 -5.41
N VAL A 37 -2.42 -3.67 -5.49
CA VAL A 37 -2.13 -4.70 -6.49
C VAL A 37 -3.39 -4.93 -7.32
N GLY A 38 -3.28 -4.90 -8.65
CA GLY A 38 -4.39 -5.16 -9.57
C GLY A 38 -4.82 -6.62 -9.58
N GLU A 39 -5.98 -6.91 -10.17
CA GLU A 39 -6.47 -8.29 -10.30
C GLU A 39 -5.49 -9.19 -11.11
N ASP A 40 -4.66 -8.60 -11.97
CA ASP A 40 -3.62 -9.31 -12.73
C ASP A 40 -2.34 -9.59 -11.92
N GLY A 41 -2.31 -9.21 -10.64
CA GLY A 41 -1.15 -9.38 -9.76
C GLY A 41 -0.04 -8.36 -9.99
N THR A 42 -0.31 -7.24 -10.66
CA THR A 42 0.67 -6.15 -10.85
C THR A 42 0.57 -5.09 -9.77
N GLU A 43 1.69 -4.49 -9.34
CA GLU A 43 1.67 -3.32 -8.46
C GLU A 43 1.12 -2.11 -9.24
N LEU A 44 0.00 -1.56 -8.78
CA LEU A 44 -0.62 -0.37 -9.37
C LEU A 44 -0.06 0.92 -8.75
N ALA A 45 0.09 0.93 -7.43
CA ALA A 45 0.63 2.05 -6.68
C ALA A 45 1.13 1.59 -5.30
N SER A 46 1.98 2.39 -4.68
CA SER A 46 2.48 2.13 -3.33
C SER A 46 2.73 3.40 -2.55
N GLY A 47 2.63 3.33 -1.23
CA GLY A 47 2.78 4.46 -0.33
C GLY A 47 3.41 4.06 1.00
N TYR A 48 3.94 5.05 1.71
CA TYR A 48 4.38 4.91 3.08
C TYR A 48 3.99 6.15 3.87
N SER A 49 3.80 6.01 5.19
CA SER A 49 3.41 7.12 6.05
C SER A 49 4.39 8.28 5.91
N ARG A 50 3.83 9.48 5.80
CA ARG A 50 4.61 10.72 5.74
C ARG A 50 5.50 10.89 4.51
N ALA A 51 5.20 10.20 3.42
CA ALA A 51 5.93 10.34 2.15
C ALA A 51 5.79 11.74 1.53
N THR A 52 4.60 12.35 1.60
CA THR A 52 4.32 13.66 1.00
C THR A 52 3.88 14.73 2.00
N GLY A 53 3.57 14.37 3.25
CA GLY A 53 3.20 15.30 4.31
C GLY A 53 3.12 14.65 5.71
N PRO A 54 3.19 15.43 6.81
CA PRO A 54 3.43 14.89 8.16
C PRO A 54 2.31 14.03 8.76
N ARG A 55 1.13 13.97 8.12
CA ARG A 55 -0.06 13.28 8.62
C ARG A 55 -0.64 12.23 7.66
N GLU A 56 -0.02 12.04 6.51
CA GLU A 56 -0.61 11.18 5.49
C GLU A 56 -0.45 9.71 5.84
N HIS A 57 -1.53 8.98 5.64
CA HIS A 57 -1.58 7.54 5.79
C HIS A 57 -0.93 6.89 4.55
N ALA A 58 -0.39 5.68 4.70
CA ALA A 58 0.28 5.01 3.60
C ALA A 58 -0.71 4.67 2.47
N GLU A 59 -1.94 4.31 2.87
CA GLU A 59 -3.08 4.00 2.01
C GLU A 59 -3.51 5.21 1.18
N GLU A 60 -3.57 6.40 1.80
CA GLU A 60 -3.90 7.66 1.12
C GLU A 60 -2.82 8.03 0.09
N VAL A 61 -1.53 7.90 0.46
CA VAL A 61 -0.40 8.14 -0.45
C VAL A 61 -0.44 7.19 -1.65
N ALA A 62 -0.79 5.91 -1.43
CA ALA A 62 -0.90 4.94 -2.51
C ALA A 62 -2.09 5.26 -3.43
N LEU A 63 -3.27 5.54 -2.88
CA LEU A 63 -4.48 5.86 -3.65
C LEU A 63 -4.35 7.17 -4.43
N ALA A 64 -3.70 8.19 -3.87
CA ALA A 64 -3.53 9.51 -4.50
C ALA A 64 -2.70 9.48 -5.79
N GLN A 65 -1.93 8.41 -6.02
CA GLN A 65 -1.16 8.21 -7.27
C GLN A 65 -2.01 7.66 -8.42
N LEU A 66 -3.23 7.21 -8.15
CA LEU A 66 -4.14 6.65 -9.13
C LEU A 66 -5.26 7.66 -9.46
N PRO A 67 -5.78 7.64 -10.70
CA PRO A 67 -7.02 8.36 -11.01
C PRO A 67 -8.15 7.91 -10.07
N GLN A 68 -8.97 8.86 -9.61
CA GLN A 68 -10.09 8.57 -8.71
C GLN A 68 -11.06 7.50 -9.27
N ASP A 69 -11.22 7.47 -10.59
CA ASP A 69 -12.10 6.55 -11.30
C ASP A 69 -11.31 5.43 -12.03
N ASP A 70 -10.11 5.08 -11.55
CA ASP A 70 -9.32 4.00 -12.15
C ASP A 70 -10.11 2.68 -12.10
N PRO A 71 -10.51 2.12 -13.25
CA PRO A 71 -11.39 0.95 -13.29
C PRO A 71 -10.72 -0.31 -12.71
N ARG A 72 -9.38 -0.31 -12.57
CA ARG A 72 -8.63 -1.44 -12.01
C ARG A 72 -8.85 -1.58 -10.50
N LEU A 73 -9.23 -0.50 -9.80
CA LEU A 73 -9.43 -0.52 -8.35
C LEU A 73 -10.55 -1.44 -7.91
N ALA A 74 -11.58 -1.64 -8.73
CA ALA A 74 -12.72 -2.49 -8.40
C ALA A 74 -12.35 -3.97 -8.17
N GLY A 75 -11.26 -4.44 -8.80
CA GLY A 75 -10.71 -5.80 -8.63
C GLY A 75 -9.36 -5.82 -7.90
N ALA A 76 -8.90 -4.67 -7.41
CA ALA A 76 -7.60 -4.56 -6.77
C ALA A 76 -7.63 -5.05 -5.30
N THR A 77 -6.46 -5.40 -4.80
CA THR A 77 -6.22 -5.70 -3.39
C THR A 77 -5.23 -4.69 -2.82
N ILE A 78 -5.47 -4.20 -1.61
CA ILE A 78 -4.50 -3.40 -0.86
C ILE A 78 -3.88 -4.23 0.26
N TYR A 79 -2.55 -4.19 0.34
CA TYR A 79 -1.78 -4.75 1.44
C TYR A 79 -1.27 -3.60 2.30
N SER A 80 -1.67 -3.55 3.58
CA SER A 80 -1.19 -2.56 4.54
C SER A 80 -0.51 -3.25 5.73
N THR A 81 0.57 -2.66 6.24
CA THR A 81 1.29 -3.20 7.41
C THR A 81 0.60 -2.92 8.74
N LEU A 82 -0.45 -2.10 8.73
CA LEU A 82 -1.29 -1.79 9.88
C LEU A 82 -2.76 -1.85 9.44
N GLU A 83 -3.64 -2.32 10.31
CA GLU A 83 -5.09 -2.25 10.07
C GLU A 83 -5.51 -0.77 9.95
N PRO A 84 -6.17 -0.35 8.85
CA PRO A 84 -6.56 1.05 8.62
C PRO A 84 -7.55 1.64 9.64
#